data_AF-A0A7S0TNF0-F1
#
_entry.id   AF-A0A7S0TNF0-F1
#
_cell.length_a   1.000
_cell.length_b   1.000
_cell.length_c   1.000
_cell.angle_alpha   90.00
_cell.angle_beta   90.00
_cell.angle_gamma   90.00
#
_symmetry.space_group_name_H-M   'P 1'
#
loop_
_entity.id
_entity.type
_entity.pdbx_description
1 polymer ?
#
loop_
_entity_poly.entity_id
_entity_poly.type
_entity_poly.pdbx_seq_one_letter_code
_entity_poly.pdbx_strand_id
1 'polypeptide(L)'
;GEGAGRVVDFLFTSKYPPSAAFLLGTMGGNYALMALLQDTPSRWGERGARVLEPLLVVGKTALFFYVLHEIIVEHYKVVLDLLFPGDASLPLWAVVPFCYIPVLAMSYYACKRYGQFKDTTSPESFWRLF
;
A
#
# COMPACT_ATOMS: atom_id res chain seq x y z
N GLY A 1 -30.16 -11.14 -27.96
CA GLY A 1 -28.81 -11.66 -28.19
C GLY A 1 -27.73 -10.60 -28.05
N GLU A 2 -27.92 -9.41 -28.62
CA GLU A 2 -26.84 -8.40 -28.75
C GLU A 2 -26.65 -7.48 -27.54
N GLY A 3 -27.67 -7.27 -26.72
CA GLY A 3 -27.59 -6.36 -25.55
C GLY A 3 -26.71 -6.89 -24.41
N ALA A 4 -26.70 -8.21 -24.19
CA ALA A 4 -25.89 -8.84 -23.15
C ALA A 4 -24.39 -8.75 -23.47
N GLY A 5 -24.00 -8.88 -24.75
CA GLY A 5 -22.61 -8.74 -25.17
C GLY A 5 -22.04 -7.35 -24.90
N ARG A 6 -22.81 -6.28 -25.17
CA ARG A 6 -22.37 -4.89 -24.95
C ARG A 6 -22.18 -4.52 -23.47
N VAL A 7 -23.01 -5.06 -22.58
CA VAL A 7 -22.86 -4.83 -21.13
C VAL A 7 -21.63 -5.55 -20.60
N VAL A 8 -21.38 -6.77 -21.10
CA VAL A 8 -20.20 -7.55 -20.75
C VAL A 8 -18.92 -6.88 -21.26
N ASP A 9 -18.91 -6.38 -22.50
CA ASP A 9 -17.77 -5.64 -23.06
C ASP A 9 -17.53 -4.29 -22.38
N PHE A 10 -18.58 -3.61 -21.92
CA PHE A 10 -18.45 -2.36 -21.16
C PHE A 10 -17.86 -2.58 -19.75
N LEU A 11 -18.13 -3.72 -19.13
CA LEU A 11 -17.58 -4.08 -17.82
C LEU A 11 -16.16 -4.66 -17.89
N PHE A 12 -15.69 -5.07 -19.08
CA PHE A 12 -14.33 -5.54 -19.30
C PHE A 12 -13.38 -4.40 -19.69
N THR A 13 -12.84 -3.70 -18.69
CA THR A 13 -11.69 -2.78 -18.86
C THR A 13 -10.39 -3.53 -19.19
N SER A 14 -10.37 -4.87 -19.07
CA SER A 14 -9.20 -5.72 -19.35
C SER A 14 -9.34 -6.49 -20.66
N LYS A 15 -8.25 -6.53 -21.44
CA LYS A 15 -8.13 -7.18 -22.76
C LYS A 15 -8.40 -8.70 -22.76
N TYR A 16 -8.42 -9.33 -21.59
CA TYR A 16 -8.85 -10.73 -21.40
C TYR A 16 -9.87 -10.76 -20.26
N PRO A 17 -11.02 -11.41 -20.43
CA PRO A 17 -11.92 -11.65 -19.30
C PRO A 17 -11.15 -12.51 -18.28
N PRO A 18 -10.93 -12.05 -17.03
CA PRO A 18 -10.32 -12.89 -16.01
C PRO A 18 -11.08 -14.21 -15.96
N SER A 19 -10.42 -15.30 -16.35
CA SER A 19 -11.04 -16.61 -16.35
C SER A 19 -11.44 -16.96 -14.91
N ALA A 20 -12.51 -17.73 -14.73
CA ALA A 20 -12.90 -18.21 -13.41
C ALA A 20 -11.72 -18.91 -12.70
N ALA A 21 -10.86 -19.61 -13.46
CA ALA A 21 -9.63 -20.20 -12.96
C ALA A 21 -8.62 -19.16 -12.43
N PHE A 22 -8.46 -18.01 -13.10
CA PHE A 22 -7.60 -16.93 -12.62
C PHE A 22 -8.14 -16.29 -11.33
N LEU A 23 -9.45 -16.04 -11.25
CA LEU A 23 -10.09 -15.51 -10.04
C LEU A 23 -9.98 -16.49 -8.87
N LEU A 24 -10.29 -17.77 -9.11
CA LEU A 24 -10.18 -18.81 -8.09
C LEU A 24 -8.73 -19.04 -7.66
N GLY A 25 -7.78 -18.98 -8.59
CA GLY A 25 -6.35 -19.11 -8.30
C GLY A 25 -5.83 -17.94 -7.43
N THR A 26 -6.16 -16.70 -7.79
CA THR A 26 -5.74 -15.52 -7.04
C THR A 26 -6.42 -15.43 -5.68
N MET A 27 -7.74 -15.64 -5.61
CA MET A 27 -8.48 -15.67 -4.34
C MET A 27 -8.03 -16.84 -3.47
N GLY A 28 -7.90 -18.05 -4.01
CA GLY A 28 -7.42 -19.22 -3.31
C GLY A 28 -6.00 -19.04 -2.76
N GLY A 29 -5.10 -18.45 -3.54
CA GLY A 29 -3.76 -18.07 -3.10
C GLY A 29 -3.78 -17.07 -1.95
N ASN A 30 -4.62 -16.04 -2.03
CA ASN A 30 -4.80 -15.06 -0.96
C ASN A 30 -5.32 -15.72 0.33
N TYR A 31 -6.33 -16.60 0.22
CA TYR A 31 -6.85 -17.33 1.38
C TYR A 31 -5.83 -18.29 1.98
N ALA A 32 -5.06 -19.01 1.15
CA ALA A 32 -4.00 -19.88 1.62
C ALA A 32 -2.91 -19.08 2.36
N LEU A 33 -2.51 -17.92 1.82
CA LEU A 33 -1.56 -17.03 2.46
C LEU A 33 -2.08 -16.49 3.80
N MET A 34 -3.34 -16.05 3.85
CA MET A 34 -3.98 -15.64 5.11
C MET A 34 -4.04 -16.78 6.12
N ALA A 35 -4.36 -18.00 5.69
CA ALA A 35 -4.41 -19.17 6.56
C ALA A 35 -3.03 -19.54 7.15
N LEU A 36 -1.95 -19.33 6.40
CA LEU A 36 -0.58 -19.49 6.89
C LEU A 36 -0.17 -18.37 7.85
N LEU A 37 -0.65 -17.15 7.60
CA LEU A 37 -0.20 -15.96 8.33
C LEU A 37 -1.04 -15.62 9.57
N GLN A 38 -2.27 -16.13 9.70
CA GLN A 38 -3.19 -15.81 10.81
C GLN A 38 -2.60 -16.06 12.20
N ASP A 39 -1.78 -17.11 12.36
CA ASP A 39 -1.13 -17.48 13.63
C ASP A 39 0.31 -16.95 13.76
N THR A 40 0.80 -16.18 12.79
CA THR A 40 2.20 -15.74 12.77
C THR A 40 2.58 -14.84 13.96
N PRO A 41 1.74 -13.92 14.44
CA PRO A 41 2.05 -13.10 15.61
C PRO A 41 2.25 -13.92 16.90
N SER A 42 1.53 -15.05 17.05
CA SER A 42 1.66 -15.94 18.21
C SER A 42 2.86 -16.89 18.10
N ARG A 43 3.23 -17.28 16.87
CA ARG A 43 4.37 -18.20 16.62
C ARG A 43 5.75 -17.55 16.68
N TRP A 44 5.87 -16.26 16.36
CA TRP A 44 7.18 -15.58 16.24
C TRP A 44 7.60 -14.81 17.51
N GLY A 45 6.77 -14.86 18.56
CA GLY A 45 7.00 -14.17 19.83
C GLY A 45 7.02 -12.64 19.72
N GLU A 46 7.34 -11.95 20.82
CA GLU A 46 7.28 -10.49 20.91
C GLU A 46 8.22 -9.77 19.91
N ARG A 47 9.35 -10.38 19.58
CA ARG A 47 10.33 -9.80 18.63
C ARG A 47 9.81 -9.83 17.19
N GLY A 48 9.20 -10.94 16.77
CA GLY A 48 8.61 -11.04 15.43
C GLY A 48 7.40 -10.11 15.26
N ALA A 49 6.56 -10.00 16.30
CA ALA A 49 5.44 -9.06 16.31
C ALA A 49 5.90 -7.61 16.08
N ARG A 50 7.03 -7.20 16.69
CA ARG A 50 7.59 -5.85 16.53
C ARG A 50 8.14 -5.59 15.13
N VAL A 51 8.70 -6.59 14.46
CA VAL A 51 9.20 -6.45 13.08
C VAL A 51 8.05 -6.42 12.06
N LEU A 52 6.95 -7.10 12.35
CA LEU A 52 5.75 -7.11 11.51
C LEU A 52 4.84 -5.89 11.74
N GLU A 53 4.97 -5.19 12.87
CA GLU A 53 4.14 -4.02 13.20
C GLU A 53 4.11 -2.96 12.07
N PRO A 54 5.24 -2.54 11.47
CA PRO A 54 5.21 -1.55 10.40
C PRO A 54 4.47 -2.04 9.15
N LEU A 55 4.64 -3.32 8.81
CA LEU A 55 3.95 -3.94 7.68
C LEU A 55 2.44 -4.00 7.92
N LEU A 56 2.01 -4.27 9.15
CA LEU A 56 0.60 -4.28 9.53
C LEU A 56 -0.01 -2.86 9.52
N VAL A 57 0.72 -1.84 9.95
CA VAL A 57 0.27 -0.44 9.91
C VAL A 57 0.01 0.00 8.47
N VAL A 58 0.97 -0.24 7.57
CA VAL A 58 0.83 0.10 6.15
C VAL A 58 -0.27 -0.74 5.50
N GLY A 59 -0.33 -2.06 5.78
CA GLY A 59 -1.34 -2.95 5.21
C GLY A 59 -2.78 -2.59 5.59
N LYS A 60 -3.02 -2.15 6.84
CA LYS A 60 -4.35 -1.70 7.30
C LYS A 60 -4.82 -0.39 6.66
N THR A 61 -3.89 0.39 6.11
CA THR A 61 -4.11 1.72 5.54
C THR A 61 -3.55 1.80 4.12
N ALA A 62 -3.62 0.69 3.38
CA ALA A 62 -2.90 0.52 2.11
C ALA A 62 -3.29 1.56 1.05
N LEU A 63 -4.58 1.94 0.96
CA LEU A 63 -5.05 2.89 -0.03
C LEU A 63 -4.64 4.32 0.35
N PHE A 64 -4.74 4.69 1.63
CA PHE A 64 -4.17 5.93 2.15
C PHE A 64 -2.66 6.03 1.89
N PHE A 65 -1.91 4.96 2.18
CA PHE A 65 -0.48 4.87 1.91
C PHE A 65 -0.19 5.12 0.43
N TYR A 66 -0.89 4.45 -0.49
CA TYR A 66 -0.65 4.57 -1.92
C TYR A 66 -0.75 6.03 -2.40
N VAL A 67 -1.85 6.72 -2.04
CA VAL A 67 -2.07 8.11 -2.45
C VAL A 67 -1.06 9.05 -1.77
N LEU A 68 -0.85 8.89 -0.47
CA LEU A 68 0.06 9.75 0.29
C LEU A 68 1.52 9.57 -0.16
N HIS A 69 1.94 8.35 -0.47
CA HIS A 69 3.30 8.04 -0.85
C HIS A 69 3.70 8.76 -2.14
N GLU A 70 2.84 8.76 -3.16
CA GLU A 70 3.06 9.51 -4.41
C GLU A 70 3.23 11.01 -4.13
N ILE A 71 2.35 11.58 -3.29
CA ILE A 71 2.42 13.00 -2.89
C ILE A 71 3.74 13.30 -2.17
N ILE A 72 4.14 12.46 -1.19
CA ILE A 72 5.39 12.64 -0.44
C ILE A 72 6.58 12.56 -1.39
N VAL A 73 6.63 11.58 -2.28
CA VAL A 73 7.74 11.40 -3.23
C VAL A 73 7.86 12.62 -4.15
N GLU A 74 6.75 13.11 -4.68
CA GLU A 74 6.74 14.28 -5.56
C GLU A 74 7.25 15.54 -4.84
N HIS A 75 6.72 15.84 -3.65
CA HIS A 75 7.14 17.00 -2.88
C HIS A 75 8.60 16.87 -2.39
N TYR A 76 9.02 15.67 -2.01
CA TYR A 76 10.37 15.42 -1.56
C TYR A 76 11.40 15.67 -2.66
N LYS A 77 11.09 15.30 -3.91
CA LYS A 77 11.92 15.63 -5.09
C LYS A 77 12.07 17.13 -5.25
N VAL A 78 10.97 17.89 -5.22
CA VAL A 78 11.02 19.36 -5.33
C VAL A 78 11.89 19.97 -4.23
N VAL A 79 11.78 19.49 -2.99
CA VAL A 79 12.61 19.95 -1.87
C VAL A 79 14.09 19.64 -2.11
N LEU A 80 14.43 18.45 -2.61
CA LEU A 80 15.81 18.09 -2.93
C LEU A 80 16.38 18.97 -4.05
N ASP A 81 15.61 19.22 -5.12
CA ASP A 81 16.03 20.05 -6.25
C ASP A 81 16.28 21.51 -5.81
N LEU A 82 15.50 22.02 -4.85
CA LEU A 82 15.70 23.36 -4.27
C LEU A 82 16.92 23.44 -3.35
N LEU A 83 17.21 22.38 -2.58
CA LEU A 83 18.35 22.34 -1.66
C LEU A 83 19.67 22.06 -2.36
N PHE A 84 19.64 21.29 -3.44
CA PHE A 84 20.81 20.87 -4.21
C PHE A 84 20.61 21.20 -5.70
N PRO A 85 20.56 22.50 -6.06
CA PRO A 85 20.37 22.91 -7.45
C PRO A 85 21.57 22.48 -8.32
N GLY A 86 21.31 21.61 -9.30
CA GLY A 86 22.28 21.13 -10.29
C GLY A 86 22.11 19.65 -10.63
N ASP A 87 22.87 19.14 -11.61
CA ASP A 87 22.86 17.74 -12.05
C ASP A 87 23.60 16.81 -11.05
N ALA A 88 23.41 17.04 -9.75
CA ALA A 88 24.05 16.28 -8.69
C ALA A 88 23.42 14.87 -8.60
N SER A 89 23.90 13.96 -9.43
CA SER A 89 23.55 12.54 -9.32
C SER A 89 24.04 12.01 -7.98
N LEU A 90 23.12 11.64 -7.09
CA LEU A 90 23.48 10.99 -5.83
C LEU A 90 24.08 9.60 -6.11
N PRO A 91 25.20 9.24 -5.47
CA PRO A 91 25.73 7.89 -5.60
C PRO A 91 24.75 6.88 -5.00
N LEU A 92 24.68 5.67 -5.55
CA LEU A 92 23.69 4.64 -5.16
C LEU A 92 23.62 4.36 -3.66
N TRP A 93 24.77 4.38 -2.98
CA TRP A 93 24.85 4.16 -1.53
C TRP A 93 24.17 5.29 -0.73
N ALA A 94 24.06 6.49 -1.28
CA ALA A 94 23.41 7.65 -0.67
C ALA A 94 21.90 7.69 -0.98
N VAL A 95 21.45 7.15 -2.11
CA VAL A 95 20.03 7.17 -2.50
C VAL A 95 19.14 6.49 -1.45
N VAL A 96 19.56 5.33 -0.94
CA VAL A 96 18.75 4.59 0.05
C VAL A 96 18.57 5.37 1.36
N PRO A 97 19.63 5.78 2.08
CA PRO A 97 19.49 6.50 3.35
C PRO A 97 18.96 7.92 3.20
N PHE A 98 19.26 8.63 2.11
CA PHE A 98 18.85 10.02 1.95
C PHE A 98 17.54 10.20 1.19
N CYS A 99 17.07 9.24 0.40
CA CYS A 99 15.79 9.36 -0.31
C CYS A 99 14.76 8.35 0.19
N TYR A 100 15.11 7.07 0.23
CA TYR A 100 14.12 6.01 0.50
C TYR A 100 13.74 5.96 1.98
N ILE A 101 14.72 5.99 2.89
CA ILE A 101 14.45 5.93 4.34
C ILE A 101 13.58 7.11 4.80
N PRO A 102 13.86 8.38 4.43
CA PRO A 102 13.04 9.51 4.86
C PRO A 102 11.61 9.43 4.34
N VAL A 103 11.43 9.12 3.05
CA VAL A 103 10.10 8.96 2.43
C VAL A 103 9.32 7.84 3.11
N LEU A 104 9.94 6.67 3.33
CA LEU A 104 9.30 5.55 4.02
C LEU A 104 8.96 5.91 5.48
N ALA A 105 9.84 6.61 6.20
CA ALA A 105 9.60 7.02 7.57
C ALA A 105 8.43 8.01 7.67
N MET A 106 8.38 9.02 6.79
CA MET A 106 7.28 9.98 6.70
C MET A 106 5.95 9.27 6.38
N SER A 107 5.97 8.37 5.39
CA SER A 107 4.80 7.58 4.98
C SER A 107 4.30 6.69 6.13
N TYR A 108 5.21 5.95 6.78
CA TYR A 108 4.87 5.06 7.89
C TYR A 108 4.22 5.84 9.05
N TYR A 109 4.80 6.97 9.44
CA TYR A 109 4.29 7.75 10.56
C TYR A 109 2.91 8.37 10.26
N ALA A 110 2.71 8.82 9.02
CA ALA A 110 1.42 9.29 8.57
C ALA A 110 0.37 8.16 8.57
N CYS A 111 0.70 6.98 8.07
CA CYS A 111 -0.17 5.80 8.12
C CYS A 111 -0.52 5.39 9.56
N LYS A 112 0.46 5.45 10.47
CA LYS A 112 0.24 5.16 11.89
C LYS A 112 -0.77 6.12 12.52
N ARG A 113 -0.60 7.43 12.28
CA ARG A 113 -1.54 8.44 12.80
C ARG A 113 -2.92 8.34 12.17
N TYR A 114 -2.96 8.08 10.87
CA TYR A 114 -4.21 7.89 10.16
C TYR A 114 -4.98 6.67 10.68
N GLY A 115 -4.29 5.56 10.96
CA GLY A 115 -4.89 4.39 11.62
C GLY A 115 -5.49 4.74 12.99
N GLN A 116 -4.77 5.48 13.82
CA GLN A 116 -5.28 5.94 15.12
C GLN A 116 -6.50 6.87 15.00
N PHE A 117 -6.52 7.74 13.99
CA PHE A 117 -7.67 8.60 13.69
C PHE A 117 -8.87 7.80 13.16
N LYS A 118 -8.62 6.77 12.35
CA LYS A 118 -9.65 5.88 11.82
C LYS A 118 -10.35 5.10 12.94
N ASP A 119 -9.60 4.72 13.98
CA ASP A 119 -10.14 4.03 15.15
C ASP A 119 -11.05 4.91 16.02
N THR A 120 -10.91 6.24 15.98
CA THR A 120 -11.76 7.18 16.73
C THR A 120 -13.00 7.65 15.96
N THR A 121 -13.14 7.26 14.69
CA THR A 121 -14.19 7.75 13.79
C THR A 121 -15.36 6.76 13.68
N SER A 122 -16.59 7.27 13.58
CA SER A 122 -17.81 6.45 13.52
C SER A 122 -17.79 5.42 12.38
N PRO A 123 -18.42 4.24 12.55
CA PRO A 123 -18.40 3.16 11.56
C PRO A 123 -18.88 3.56 10.16
N GLU A 124 -19.84 4.48 10.07
CA GLU A 124 -20.48 4.98 8.84
C GLU A 124 -19.70 6.11 8.14
N SER A 125 -18.52 6.46 8.64
CA SER A 125 -17.76 7.58 8.09
C SER A 125 -17.02 7.20 6.81
N PHE A 126 -17.09 8.08 5.79
CA PHE A 126 -16.31 7.96 4.55
C PHE A 126 -14.80 7.85 4.80
N TRP A 127 -14.31 8.38 5.92
CA TRP A 127 -12.91 8.25 6.35
C TRP A 127 -12.49 6.81 6.67
N ARG A 128 -13.39 5.83 6.77
CA ARG A 128 -12.99 4.41 6.93
C ARG A 128 -12.77 3.68 5.60
N LEU A 129 -13.15 4.29 4.46
CA LEU A 129 -12.96 3.71 3.13
C LEU A 129 -11.48 3.69 2.69
N PHE A 130 -10.69 4.64 3.21
CA PHE A 130 -9.26 4.78 2.96
C PHE A 130 -8.43 4.15 4.09
#